data_AF-A0A5K1ETQ7-F1
#
_entry.id   AF-A0A5K1ETQ7-F1
#
_cell.length_a   1.000
_cell.length_b   1.000
_cell.length_c   1.000
_cell.angle_alpha   90.00
_cell.angle_beta   90.00
_cell.angle_gamma   90.00
#
_symmetry.space_group_name_H-M   'P 1'
#
loop_
_entity.id
_entity.type
_entity.pdbx_description
1 polymer ?
#
loop_
_entity_poly.entity_id
_entity_poly.type
_entity_poly.pdbx_seq_one_letter_code
_entity_poly.pdbx_strand_id
1 'polypeptide(L)'
;MGKDTEVTEQAPEFTAKDYTDPPPAPLFDADELTKWSFYRAVIAEFIATLLFLYITVATVIGYKHQSATDACAGVGILGIAWAFGGMIFVLVYCTAGIS
;
A
#
# COMPACT_ATOMS: atom_id res chain seq x y z
N MET A 1 60.79 -29.12 -34.61
CA MET A 1 59.89 -27.95 -34.57
C MET A 1 58.90 -28.22 -33.45
N GLY A 2 59.21 -27.75 -32.25
CA GLY A 2 58.32 -27.87 -31.10
C GLY A 2 57.12 -26.96 -31.28
N LYS A 3 55.98 -27.42 -30.77
CA LYS A 3 54.84 -26.55 -30.47
C LYS A 3 54.16 -27.10 -29.22
N ASP A 4 54.82 -26.81 -28.11
CA ASP A 4 54.28 -26.26 -26.86
C ASP A 4 52.87 -26.70 -26.47
N THR A 5 52.86 -27.56 -25.45
CA THR A 5 51.79 -27.79 -24.49
C THR A 5 51.38 -26.48 -23.82
N GLU A 6 50.16 -26.00 -24.06
CA GLU A 6 49.52 -25.00 -23.20
C GLU A 6 48.42 -25.67 -22.39
N VAL A 7 48.74 -25.87 -21.12
CA VAL A 7 47.78 -26.07 -20.04
C VAL A 7 46.94 -24.80 -19.97
N THR A 8 45.65 -24.87 -20.27
CA THR A 8 44.72 -23.79 -19.90
C THR A 8 43.83 -24.30 -18.79
N GLU A 9 44.02 -23.65 -17.65
CA GLU A 9 43.42 -23.87 -16.36
C GLU A 9 41.92 -24.18 -16.43
N GLN A 10 41.55 -25.19 -15.66
CA GLN A 10 40.20 -25.47 -15.22
C GLN A 10 39.65 -24.19 -14.57
N ALA A 11 38.87 -23.43 -15.35
CA ALA A 11 38.17 -22.25 -14.85
C ALA A 11 37.34 -22.66 -13.63
N PRO A 12 37.30 -21.85 -12.56
CA PRO A 12 36.62 -22.22 -11.34
C PRO A 12 35.16 -22.48 -11.70
N GLU A 13 34.62 -23.60 -11.24
CA GLU A 13 33.18 -23.83 -11.21
C GLU A 13 32.57 -22.63 -10.48
N PHE A 14 32.07 -21.66 -11.23
CA PHE A 14 31.26 -20.59 -10.68
C PHE A 14 29.99 -21.27 -10.19
N THR A 15 29.98 -21.59 -8.91
CA THR A 15 28.84 -22.06 -8.13
C THR A 15 27.61 -21.33 -8.65
N ALA A 16 26.71 -22.08 -9.30
CA ALA A 16 25.48 -21.56 -9.85
C ALA A 16 24.79 -20.71 -8.78
N LYS A 17 24.32 -19.50 -9.15
CA LYS A 17 23.56 -18.63 -8.24
C LYS A 17 22.46 -19.46 -7.55
N ASP A 18 22.53 -19.58 -6.23
CA ASP A 18 21.54 -20.26 -5.38
C ASP A 18 20.17 -19.55 -5.34
N TYR A 19 20.03 -18.42 -6.03
CA TYR A 19 18.76 -17.71 -6.16
C TYR A 19 18.11 -18.05 -7.50
N THR A 20 17.12 -18.94 -7.45
CA THR A 20 16.15 -19.14 -8.51
C THR A 20 14.98 -18.19 -8.30
N ASP A 21 14.70 -17.34 -9.28
CA ASP A 21 13.50 -16.48 -9.24
C ASP A 21 12.25 -17.37 -9.10
N PRO A 22 11.37 -17.07 -8.12
CA PRO A 22 10.10 -17.77 -8.04
C PRO A 22 9.30 -17.52 -9.31
N PRO A 23 8.44 -18.48 -9.72
CA PRO A 23 7.54 -18.27 -10.84
C PRO A 23 6.70 -17.00 -10.61
N PRO A 24 6.35 -16.25 -11.67
CA PRO A 24 5.53 -15.06 -11.55
C PRO A 24 4.26 -15.36 -10.76
N ALA A 25 3.97 -14.52 -9.75
CA ALA A 25 2.73 -14.65 -8.99
C ALA A 25 1.52 -14.58 -9.94
N PRO A 26 0.53 -15.46 -9.79
CA PRO A 26 -0.72 -15.35 -10.54
C PRO A 26 -1.37 -13.98 -10.33
N LEU A 27 -2.08 -13.46 -11.35
CA LEU A 27 -2.73 -12.14 -11.26
C LEU A 27 -3.81 -12.07 -10.17
N PHE A 28 -4.53 -13.16 -9.94
CA PHE A 28 -5.50 -13.33 -8.88
C PHE A 28 -5.68 -14.81 -8.58
N ASP A 29 -6.03 -15.13 -7.33
CA ASP A 29 -6.43 -16.48 -6.94
C ASP A 29 -7.95 -16.61 -7.06
N ALA A 30 -8.42 -17.36 -8.07
CA ALA A 30 -9.85 -17.52 -8.35
C ALA A 30 -10.58 -18.21 -7.18
N ASP A 31 -9.89 -18.99 -6.36
CA ASP A 31 -10.50 -19.63 -5.19
C ASP A 31 -10.90 -18.60 -4.13
N GLU A 32 -10.27 -17.42 -4.07
CA GLU A 32 -10.62 -16.35 -3.13
C GLU A 32 -11.98 -15.70 -3.44
N LEU A 33 -12.39 -15.66 -4.70
CA LEU A 33 -13.69 -15.10 -5.12
C LEU A 33 -14.87 -15.91 -4.60
N THR A 34 -14.63 -17.17 -4.20
CA THR A 34 -15.65 -18.04 -3.59
C THR A 34 -15.74 -17.85 -2.08
N LYS A 35 -14.73 -17.23 -1.45
CA LYS A 35 -14.64 -17.08 0.01
C LYS A 35 -15.47 -15.88 0.48
N TRP A 36 -16.32 -16.11 1.47
CA TRP A 36 -17.10 -15.03 2.10
C TRP A 36 -16.23 -13.96 2.78
N SER A 37 -15.04 -14.34 3.26
CA SER A 37 -14.07 -13.39 3.84
C SER A 37 -13.61 -12.34 2.84
N PHE A 38 -13.46 -12.69 1.56
CA PHE A 38 -13.06 -11.75 0.51
C PHE A 38 -14.10 -10.64 0.35
N TYR A 39 -15.39 -10.99 0.28
CA TYR A 39 -16.48 -9.99 0.20
C TYR A 39 -16.52 -9.08 1.43
N ARG A 40 -16.28 -9.63 2.63
CA ARG A 40 -16.22 -8.83 3.87
C ARG A 40 -15.05 -7.84 3.86
N ALA A 41 -13.88 -8.27 3.40
CA ALA A 41 -12.70 -7.41 3.27
C ALA A 41 -12.95 -6.26 2.29
N VAL A 42 -13.51 -6.56 1.11
CA VAL A 42 -13.85 -5.54 0.10
C VAL A 42 -14.88 -4.54 0.63
N ILE A 43 -15.92 -5.01 1.33
CA ILE A 43 -16.91 -4.11 1.95
C ILE A 43 -16.26 -3.23 3.02
N ALA A 44 -15.37 -3.79 3.85
CA ALA A 44 -14.68 -3.03 4.88
C ALA A 44 -13.84 -1.89 4.27
N GLU A 45 -13.04 -2.18 3.23
CA GLU A 45 -12.25 -1.18 2.52
C GLU A 45 -13.12 -0.11 1.83
N PHE A 46 -14.22 -0.53 1.20
CA PHE A 46 -15.15 0.40 0.57
C PHE A 46 -15.76 1.38 1.58
N ILE A 47 -16.22 0.89 2.73
CA ILE A 47 -16.79 1.74 3.78
C ILE A 47 -15.71 2.61 4.43
N ALA A 48 -14.52 2.07 4.69
CA ALA A 48 -13.42 2.82 5.27
C ALA A 48 -13.01 4.00 4.37
N THR A 49 -12.83 3.76 3.07
CA THR A 49 -12.47 4.81 2.11
C THR A 49 -13.59 5.83 1.91
N LEU A 50 -14.86 5.42 1.91
CA LEU A 50 -16.01 6.33 1.88
C LEU A 50 -16.00 7.27 3.09
N LEU A 51 -15.84 6.73 4.30
CA LEU A 51 -15.79 7.51 5.53
C LEU A 51 -14.55 8.42 5.58
N PHE A 52 -13.40 7.92 5.13
CA PHE A 52 -12.17 8.69 5.04
C PHE A 52 -12.35 9.93 4.17
N LEU A 53 -12.86 9.75 2.95
CA LEU A 53 -13.11 10.87 2.04
C LEU A 53 -14.18 11.81 2.58
N TYR A 54 -15.29 11.27 3.11
CA TYR A 54 -16.35 12.11 3.67
C TYR A 54 -15.81 13.04 4.76
N ILE A 55 -15.14 12.50 5.78
CA ILE A 55 -14.65 13.29 6.91
C ILE A 55 -13.57 14.28 6.46
N THR A 56 -12.59 13.83 5.67
CA THR A 56 -11.47 14.70 5.26
C THR A 56 -11.91 15.81 4.32
N VAL A 57 -12.72 15.50 3.29
CA VAL A 57 -13.22 16.49 2.33
C VAL A 57 -14.20 17.45 2.99
N ALA A 58 -15.12 16.96 3.84
CA ALA A 58 -16.03 17.83 4.59
C ALA A 58 -15.25 18.79 5.51
N THR A 59 -14.17 18.33 6.14
CA THR A 59 -13.30 19.18 6.97
C THR A 59 -12.63 20.27 6.15
N VAL A 60 -12.12 19.94 4.96
CA VAL A 60 -11.48 20.92 4.07
C VAL A 60 -12.48 21.95 3.56
N ILE A 61 -13.66 21.51 3.11
CA ILE A 61 -14.71 22.42 2.61
C ILE A 61 -15.23 23.29 3.75
N GLY A 62 -15.48 22.72 4.93
CA GLY A 62 -15.92 23.44 6.12
C GLY A 62 -14.92 24.52 6.52
N TYR A 63 -13.62 24.19 6.57
CA TYR A 63 -12.58 25.18 6.85
C TYR A 63 -12.54 26.29 5.78
N LYS A 64 -12.61 25.94 4.49
CA LYS A 64 -12.61 26.95 3.41
C LYS A 64 -13.81 27.90 3.51
N HIS A 65 -14.98 27.40 3.88
CA HIS A 65 -16.17 28.21 4.04
C HIS A 65 -16.05 29.14 5.27
N GLN A 66 -15.55 28.63 6.39
CA GLN A 66 -15.45 29.38 7.65
C GLN A 66 -14.33 30.44 7.61
N SER A 67 -13.20 30.11 6.98
CA SER A 67 -12.06 31.03 6.79
C SER A 67 -12.36 32.18 5.81
N ALA A 68 -13.38 32.05 4.96
CA ALA A 68 -13.85 33.13 4.09
C ALA A 68 -14.55 34.26 4.85
N THR A 69 -15.20 33.94 5.98
CA THR A 69 -15.91 34.92 6.83
C THR A 69 -15.05 35.43 7.99
N ASP A 70 -14.18 34.58 8.54
CA ASP A 70 -13.27 34.93 9.63
C ASP A 70 -11.98 34.12 9.47
N ALA A 71 -10.87 34.81 9.20
CA ALA A 71 -9.58 34.20 8.88
C ALA A 71 -9.01 33.32 10.01
N CYS A 72 -9.42 33.54 11.26
CA CYS A 72 -8.96 32.77 12.42
C CYS A 72 -9.99 31.72 12.88
N ALA A 73 -11.17 31.67 12.26
CA ALA A 73 -12.21 30.72 12.63
C ALA A 73 -11.99 29.33 12.01
N GLY A 74 -12.55 28.31 12.67
CA GLY A 74 -12.52 26.93 12.22
C GLY A 74 -11.31 26.14 12.70
N VAL A 75 -11.09 24.99 12.07
CA VAL A 75 -10.10 24.00 12.53
C VAL A 75 -8.66 24.33 12.12
N GLY A 76 -8.47 25.29 11.21
CA GLY A 76 -7.17 25.63 10.63
C GLY A 76 -6.57 24.51 9.78
N ILE A 77 -5.42 24.81 9.15
CA ILE A 77 -4.67 23.81 8.35
C ILE A 77 -4.16 22.68 9.25
N LEU A 78 -3.83 22.97 10.51
CA LEU A 78 -3.44 21.96 11.50
C LEU A 78 -4.57 20.96 11.76
N GLY A 79 -5.82 21.43 11.90
CA GLY A 79 -6.97 20.57 12.09
C GLY A 79 -7.28 19.70 10.87
N ILE A 80 -7.07 20.22 9.66
CA ILE A 80 -7.15 19.42 8.42
C ILE A 80 -6.11 18.30 8.45
N ALA A 81 -4.85 18.60 8.78
CA ALA A 81 -3.81 17.58 8.88
C ALA A 81 -4.15 16.50 9.92
N TRP A 82 -4.72 16.90 11.06
CA TRP A 82 -5.24 15.97 12.07
C TRP A 82 -6.42 15.14 11.58
N ALA A 83 -7.31 15.67 10.74
CA ALA A 83 -8.40 14.91 10.17
C ALA A 83 -7.88 13.78 9.25
N PHE A 84 -6.87 14.06 8.42
CA PHE A 84 -6.24 13.02 7.60
C PHE A 84 -5.54 11.96 8.45
N GLY A 85 -4.63 12.35 9.33
CA GLY A 85 -3.87 11.41 10.15
C GLY A 85 -4.75 10.63 11.14
N GLY A 86 -5.68 11.32 11.80
CA GLY A 86 -6.60 10.73 12.77
C GLY A 86 -7.58 9.75 12.13
N MET A 87 -8.12 10.06 10.96
CA MET A 87 -9.01 9.13 10.26
C MET A 87 -8.28 7.88 9.78
N ILE A 88 -7.05 8.00 9.24
CA ILE A 88 -6.26 6.81 8.89
C ILE A 88 -5.96 5.96 10.13
N PHE A 89 -5.52 6.58 11.22
CA PHE A 89 -5.26 5.86 12.48
C PHE A 89 -6.47 5.05 12.95
N VAL A 90 -7.65 5.67 12.99
CA VAL A 90 -8.89 5.00 13.40
C VAL A 90 -9.31 3.91 12.41
N LEU A 91 -9.30 4.20 11.11
CA LEU A 91 -9.79 3.27 10.09
C LEU A 91 -8.90 2.04 9.97
N VAL A 92 -7.56 2.22 9.97
CA VAL A 92 -6.61 1.10 10.01
C VAL A 92 -6.85 0.24 11.25
N TYR A 93 -7.05 0.85 12.41
CA TYR A 93 -7.37 0.10 13.62
C TYR A 93 -8.68 -0.72 13.47
N CYS A 94 -9.68 -0.18 12.81
CA CYS A 94 -10.96 -0.86 12.59
C CYS A 94 -10.91 -1.95 11.50
N THR A 95 -10.10 -1.78 10.45
CA THR A 95 -10.09 -2.68 9.29
C THR A 95 -8.97 -3.71 9.29
N ALA A 96 -7.87 -3.51 10.04
CA ALA A 96 -6.69 -4.40 10.01
C ALA A 96 -6.94 -5.88 10.38
N GLY A 97 -8.04 -6.18 11.08
CA GLY A 97 -8.44 -7.57 11.39
C GLY A 97 -9.40 -8.18 10.36
N ILE A 98 -9.79 -7.43 9.34
CA ILE A 98 -10.85 -7.78 8.38
C ILE A 98 -10.34 -7.73 6.94
N SER A 99 -9.60 -6.69 6.55
CA SER A 99 -9.00 -6.51 5.22
C SER A 99 -7.48 -6.47 5.24
#